data_AF-A0A6J2A5L5-F1
#
_entry.id   AF-A0A6J2A5L5-F1
#
_cell.length_a   1.000
_cell.length_b   1.000
_cell.length_c   1.000
_cell.angle_alpha   90.00
_cell.angle_beta   90.00
_cell.angle_gamma   90.00
#
_symmetry.space_group_name_H-M   'P 1'
#
loop_
_entity.id
_entity.type
_entity.pdbx_description
1 polymer ?
#
loop_
_entity_poly.entity_id
_entity_poly.type
_entity_poly.pdbx_seq_one_letter_code
_entity_poly.pdbx_strand_id
1 'polypeptide(L)'
;MYEIYVETCGHNAQTQVNPATFGKLVRLIFPDLGTRRLGTRGSARYHYDGICIKRSSFFYAQYCYLLGEKRDHSGDIIAFEKSTNYNSIIQQEGTCENHSPIKTDPIGSPLSEFRRCPFWEQELAKKYSYKMMAFLADEYYNYCQEILQNVRNQELERVEDLLTSFWKSLQQDTVMLMSLPDVCQLFKCYDVQLYKGIEDVLLHDFLEDVSIQYLKCVRLFSKKFKLWLLNALEGFPTLVQISKLKEVTVFVKRLRRKTYLSNMAKTMRMVLKNNKRVNVLKSDLHAIINQGALDTSKKAPLSNPCSTADLEMHTEMQCLSSLISLLGTSTDLSVFLNCLSSNLQAFVFQPSRNKEEFIKLAASFQLRWNFLLTTVSKAMTLCHRDSFGSWHLFHLLLLEYVIHILQSCIEEEEDDDDVGNLKEMLPDDQSLVQPDQATFHPPDSSPALAYDSPHMDPHRVMLKHIGQSRCPVGVNSVFLRVLGFLVDTDTGDKLIQVLLEDKATESTFKLSLPVGQEALVTLKDGQKFVIHVSDVPQSSENIFFRESNANI
;
A
#
# COMPACT_ATOMS: atom_id res chain seq x y z
N MET A 1 32.49 -7.40 13.33
CA MET A 1 32.72 -8.82 12.98
C MET A 1 31.64 -9.71 13.59
N TYR A 2 31.47 -9.76 14.91
CA TYR A 2 30.37 -10.54 15.52
C TYR A 2 28.98 -10.06 15.08
N GLU A 3 28.75 -8.75 15.02
CA GLU A 3 27.49 -8.16 14.52
C GLU A 3 27.20 -8.60 13.07
N ILE A 4 28.20 -8.52 12.19
CA ILE A 4 28.11 -9.00 10.80
C ILE A 4 27.81 -10.52 10.75
N TYR A 5 28.39 -11.32 11.65
CA TYR A 5 28.10 -12.76 11.75
C TYR A 5 26.64 -13.02 12.13
N VAL A 6 26.11 -12.31 13.14
CA VAL A 6 24.71 -12.46 13.58
C VAL A 6 23.74 -12.10 12.46
N GLU A 7 23.99 -11.00 11.74
CA GLU A 7 23.18 -10.58 10.59
C GLU A 7 23.23 -11.59 9.43
N THR A 8 24.41 -12.18 9.16
CA THR A 8 24.58 -13.14 8.06
C THR A 8 23.91 -14.49 8.35
N CYS A 9 23.79 -14.89 9.62
CA CYS A 9 23.14 -16.15 10.00
C CYS A 9 21.61 -16.13 9.80
N GLY A 10 20.98 -14.97 9.62
CA GLY A 10 19.52 -14.85 9.47
C GLY A 10 18.70 -15.41 10.65
N HIS A 11 17.38 -15.56 10.48
CA HIS A 11 16.43 -16.00 11.52
C HIS A 11 16.59 -17.45 12.04
N ASN A 12 17.61 -18.20 11.59
CA ASN A 12 17.91 -19.53 12.14
C ASN A 12 18.65 -19.41 13.47
N ALA A 13 17.90 -19.13 14.55
CA ALA A 13 18.42 -18.99 15.90
C ALA A 13 19.18 -20.23 16.43
N GLN A 14 19.01 -21.40 15.79
CA GLN A 14 19.67 -22.66 16.18
C GLN A 14 21.16 -22.74 15.78
N THR A 15 21.66 -21.91 14.85
CA THR A 15 23.07 -21.93 14.42
C THR A 15 23.89 -20.75 14.91
N GLN A 16 23.27 -19.80 15.63
CA GLN A 16 23.94 -18.62 16.16
C GLN A 16 24.68 -18.95 17.46
N VAL A 17 26.00 -18.84 17.44
CA VAL A 17 26.81 -18.97 18.65
C VAL A 17 26.89 -17.64 19.40
N ASN A 18 26.93 -17.70 20.73
CA ASN A 18 27.10 -16.52 21.57
C ASN A 18 28.49 -15.85 21.31
N PRO A 19 28.70 -14.57 21.70
CA PRO A 19 29.93 -13.85 21.40
C PRO A 19 31.21 -14.53 21.94
N ALA A 20 31.10 -15.23 23.08
CA ALA A 20 32.24 -15.91 23.70
C ALA A 20 32.63 -17.18 22.92
N THR A 21 31.66 -17.97 22.48
CA THR A 21 31.88 -19.14 21.63
C THR A 21 32.37 -18.73 20.25
N PHE A 22 31.82 -17.66 19.67
CA PHE A 22 32.32 -17.08 18.42
C PHE A 22 33.80 -16.69 18.53
N GLY A 23 34.19 -15.98 19.59
CA GLY A 23 35.58 -15.60 19.80
C GLY A 23 36.54 -16.79 19.95
N LYS A 24 36.08 -17.91 20.53
CA LYS A 24 36.87 -19.16 20.57
C LYS A 24 37.06 -19.76 19.19
N LEU A 25 36.01 -19.77 18.35
CA LEU A 25 36.10 -20.26 16.97
C LEU A 25 37.05 -19.42 16.12
N VAL A 26 36.98 -18.09 16.25
CA VAL A 26 37.88 -17.17 15.53
C VAL A 26 39.35 -17.43 15.92
N ARG A 27 39.65 -17.65 17.21
CA ARG A 27 41.02 -17.99 17.64
C ARG A 27 41.48 -19.38 17.21
N LEU A 28 40.56 -20.32 16.95
CA LEU A 28 40.91 -21.64 16.43
C LEU A 28 41.36 -21.55 14.96
N ILE A 29 40.71 -20.68 14.18
CA ILE A 29 41.03 -20.45 12.76
C ILE A 29 42.23 -19.49 12.60
N PHE A 30 42.36 -18.51 13.50
CA PHE A 30 43.43 -17.51 13.49
C PHE A 30 44.16 -17.49 14.86
N PRO A 31 45.13 -18.40 15.08
CA PRO A 31 45.81 -18.57 16.38
C PRO A 31 46.59 -17.32 16.82
N ASP A 32 47.16 -16.57 15.87
CA ASP A 32 47.99 -15.39 16.11
C ASP A 32 47.19 -14.08 16.22
N LEU A 33 45.86 -14.16 16.24
CA LEU A 33 45.00 -13.00 16.21
C LEU A 33 44.97 -12.27 17.56
N GLY A 34 45.45 -11.01 17.56
CA GLY A 34 45.32 -10.12 18.71
C GLY A 34 43.85 -9.85 19.04
N THR A 35 43.48 -9.94 20.31
CA THR A 35 42.09 -9.67 20.73
C THR A 35 42.04 -8.80 21.97
N ARG A 36 41.27 -7.71 21.89
CA ARG A 36 41.04 -6.78 23.00
C ARG A 36 39.57 -6.81 23.41
N ARG A 37 39.32 -7.08 24.70
CA ARG A 37 37.97 -6.95 25.26
C ARG A 37 37.67 -5.49 25.57
N LEU A 38 36.50 -5.02 25.16
CA LEU A 38 35.97 -3.69 25.37
C LEU A 38 34.66 -3.79 26.19
N GLY A 39 34.44 -2.85 27.12
CA GLY A 39 33.20 -2.76 27.89
C GLY A 39 33.19 -3.50 29.24
N THR A 40 32.15 -3.25 30.03
CA THR A 40 31.96 -3.75 31.41
C THR A 40 31.19 -5.08 31.43
N ARG A 41 31.01 -5.69 32.62
CA ARG A 41 30.34 -6.98 32.79
C ARG A 41 28.87 -6.86 32.34
N GLY A 42 28.47 -7.64 31.33
CA GLY A 42 27.12 -7.61 30.72
C GLY A 42 27.06 -6.95 29.34
N SER A 43 28.08 -6.17 28.94
CA SER A 43 28.14 -5.46 27.64
C SER A 43 29.47 -5.67 26.91
N ALA A 44 30.16 -6.76 27.21
CA ALA A 44 31.49 -7.03 26.68
C ALA A 44 31.48 -7.24 25.17
N ARG A 45 32.23 -6.41 24.45
CA ARG A 45 32.53 -6.54 23.02
C ARG A 45 33.99 -6.95 22.83
N TYR A 46 34.30 -7.60 21.71
CA TYR A 46 35.65 -8.04 21.38
C TYR A 46 36.12 -7.40 20.08
N HIS A 47 37.27 -6.74 20.14
CA HIS A 47 37.97 -6.22 18.99
C HIS A 47 39.07 -7.20 18.57
N TYR A 48 39.17 -7.46 17.27
CA TYR A 48 40.10 -8.42 16.68
C TYR A 48 41.13 -7.64 15.87
N ASP A 49 42.35 -7.55 16.40
CA ASP A 49 43.46 -6.79 15.83
C ASP A 49 44.17 -7.62 14.75
N GLY A 50 44.30 -7.08 13.53
CA GLY A 50 45.05 -7.72 12.44
C GLY A 50 44.18 -8.45 11.39
N ILE A 51 42.85 -8.41 11.50
CA ILE A 51 41.93 -8.84 10.45
C ILE A 51 41.13 -7.64 9.93
N CYS A 52 41.16 -7.43 8.62
CA CYS A 52 40.35 -6.42 7.93
C CYS A 52 39.43 -7.06 6.89
N ILE A 53 38.26 -6.46 6.68
CA ILE A 53 37.36 -6.87 5.59
C ILE A 53 37.94 -6.33 4.27
N LYS A 54 38.10 -7.21 3.28
CA LYS A 54 38.58 -6.83 1.94
C LYS A 54 37.60 -5.84 1.29
N ARG A 55 38.11 -4.82 0.58
CA ARG A 55 37.27 -3.82 -0.10
C ARG A 55 36.28 -4.42 -1.12
N SER A 56 36.67 -5.54 -1.74
CA SER A 56 35.84 -6.28 -2.69
C SER A 56 34.84 -7.23 -2.03
N SER A 57 34.82 -7.31 -0.70
CA SER A 57 33.88 -8.16 0.02
C SER A 57 32.50 -7.53 0.03
N PHE A 58 31.47 -8.36 -0.16
CA PHE A 58 30.06 -7.99 -0.02
C PHE A 58 29.76 -7.25 1.31
N PHE A 59 30.49 -7.58 2.38
CA PHE A 59 30.32 -6.97 3.70
C PHE A 59 31.07 -5.64 3.89
N TYR A 60 31.79 -5.15 2.86
CA TYR A 60 32.63 -3.96 3.00
C TYR A 60 31.82 -2.68 3.21
N ALA A 61 30.68 -2.54 2.52
CA ALA A 61 29.79 -1.38 2.69
C ALA A 61 29.22 -1.33 4.13
N GLN A 62 28.76 -2.47 4.65
CA GLN A 62 28.26 -2.59 6.02
C GLN A 62 29.37 -2.38 7.07
N TYR A 63 30.57 -2.88 6.80
CA TYR A 63 31.75 -2.60 7.63
C TYR A 63 32.09 -1.11 7.68
N CYS A 64 31.98 -0.40 6.54
CA CYS A 64 32.19 1.05 6.49
C CYS A 64 31.09 1.81 7.24
N TYR A 65 29.83 1.37 7.14
CA TYR A 65 28.71 1.93 7.90
C TYR A 65 28.95 1.84 9.42
N LEU A 66 29.32 0.65 9.92
CA LEU A 66 29.63 0.43 11.35
C LEU A 66 30.87 1.19 11.84
N LEU A 67 31.75 1.65 10.93
CA LEU A 67 32.90 2.49 11.25
C LEU A 67 32.59 4.01 11.13
N GLY A 68 31.60 4.38 10.33
CA GLY A 68 31.21 5.76 10.01
C GLY A 68 30.46 6.48 11.13
N GLU A 69 29.88 5.77 12.10
CA GLU A 69 29.28 6.36 13.31
C GLU A 69 30.23 7.20 14.17
N LYS A 70 31.54 7.22 13.88
CA LYS A 70 32.56 7.82 14.77
C LYS A 70 33.32 9.00 14.22
N ARG A 71 33.06 9.46 13.00
CA ARG A 71 33.81 10.58 12.40
C ARG A 71 32.88 11.39 11.51
N ASP A 72 32.55 12.62 11.92
CA ASP A 72 33.00 13.82 11.20
C ASP A 72 32.37 15.12 11.77
N HIS A 73 33.26 16.07 12.05
CA HIS A 73 33.02 17.50 12.25
C HIS A 73 33.93 18.23 11.24
N SER A 74 33.35 18.91 10.24
CA SER A 74 33.78 20.21 9.66
C SER A 74 33.31 20.35 8.19
N GLY A 75 32.59 21.43 7.87
CA GLY A 75 31.99 21.72 6.55
C GLY A 75 32.86 22.57 5.61
N ASP A 76 32.35 22.82 4.39
CA ASP A 76 32.08 24.17 3.84
C ASP A 76 31.55 24.17 2.38
N ILE A 77 30.94 25.29 2.00
CA ILE A 77 29.95 25.62 0.94
C ILE A 77 30.59 26.21 -0.35
N ILE A 78 29.80 26.38 -1.45
CA ILE A 78 29.66 27.55 -2.41
C ILE A 78 29.27 27.01 -3.83
N ALA A 79 28.04 27.12 -4.36
CA ALA A 79 27.23 28.24 -4.92
C ALA A 79 27.70 28.83 -6.29
N PHE A 80 26.84 28.84 -7.33
CA PHE A 80 26.63 29.97 -8.26
C PHE A 80 25.41 29.76 -9.21
N GLU A 81 24.77 30.88 -9.56
CA GLU A 81 23.41 31.06 -10.09
C GLU A 81 23.42 31.82 -11.46
N LYS A 82 22.28 31.79 -12.18
CA LYS A 82 21.74 32.77 -13.18
C LYS A 82 22.28 32.75 -14.64
N SER A 83 21.49 33.00 -15.71
CA SER A 83 20.13 33.57 -15.89
C SER A 83 19.60 33.52 -17.36
N THR A 84 18.26 33.42 -17.51
CA THR A 84 17.31 34.03 -18.51
C THR A 84 17.55 33.92 -20.04
N ASN A 85 16.65 33.46 -20.94
CA ASN A 85 15.18 33.52 -21.19
C ASN A 85 14.84 34.48 -22.38
N TYR A 86 14.09 33.98 -23.38
CA TYR A 86 12.91 34.56 -24.07
C TYR A 86 12.64 33.86 -25.41
N ASN A 87 11.53 33.11 -25.53
CA ASN A 87 10.38 33.50 -26.37
C ASN A 87 9.28 32.44 -26.41
N SER A 88 8.09 32.96 -26.19
CA SER A 88 6.82 32.34 -25.84
C SER A 88 5.92 32.01 -27.04
N ILE A 89 4.94 31.14 -26.75
CA ILE A 89 3.53 31.10 -27.23
C ILE A 89 3.20 29.87 -28.09
N ILE A 90 2.73 28.79 -27.43
CA ILE A 90 1.52 28.02 -27.81
C ILE A 90 0.79 27.60 -26.52
N GLN A 91 -0.54 27.61 -26.58
CA GLN A 91 -1.52 27.78 -25.51
C GLN A 91 -1.74 26.55 -24.58
N GLN A 92 -1.85 26.87 -23.29
CA GLN A 92 -2.65 26.20 -22.25
C GLN A 92 -2.46 24.68 -22.03
N GLU A 93 -1.24 24.27 -21.71
CA GLU A 93 -1.02 23.27 -20.66
C GLU A 93 -0.33 23.96 -19.48
N GLY A 94 -0.77 23.65 -18.26
CA GLY A 94 -0.18 24.20 -17.03
C GLY A 94 1.24 23.69 -16.86
N THR A 95 2.19 24.38 -17.49
CA THR A 95 3.62 24.21 -17.25
C THR A 95 3.88 24.49 -15.79
N CYS A 96 4.60 23.59 -15.12
CA CYS A 96 4.99 23.82 -13.75
C CYS A 96 5.99 24.99 -13.70
N GLU A 97 5.52 26.20 -13.40
CA GLU A 97 6.42 27.31 -13.11
C GLU A 97 7.21 26.99 -11.83
N ASN A 98 8.54 27.04 -11.97
CA ASN A 98 9.53 26.79 -10.94
C ASN A 98 9.37 27.76 -9.77
N HIS A 99 8.57 27.37 -8.77
CA HIS A 99 8.62 27.95 -7.44
C HIS A 99 9.36 26.99 -6.53
N SER A 100 10.67 27.23 -6.45
CA SER A 100 11.64 26.56 -5.59
C SER A 100 11.16 26.48 -4.13
N PRO A 101 11.27 25.33 -3.46
CA PRO A 101 11.66 25.28 -2.06
C PRO A 101 13.19 25.06 -2.01
N ILE A 102 13.98 26.09 -2.33
CA ILE A 102 15.42 26.05 -2.03
C ILE A 102 15.60 26.60 -0.62
N LYS A 103 15.66 25.68 0.34
CA LYS A 103 16.62 25.73 1.45
C LYS A 103 17.39 24.42 1.42
N THR A 104 18.48 24.42 0.65
CA THR A 104 19.48 23.36 0.72
C THR A 104 20.37 23.68 1.92
N ASP A 105 19.98 23.18 3.11
CA ASP A 105 20.96 22.93 4.16
C ASP A 105 21.75 21.66 3.75
N PRO A 106 23.10 21.65 3.77
CA PRO A 106 23.89 20.50 3.36
C PRO A 106 23.99 19.41 4.44
N ILE A 107 22.90 19.18 5.18
CA ILE A 107 22.75 18.08 6.15
C ILE A 107 21.38 17.45 5.90
N GLY A 108 21.20 16.90 4.69
CA GLY A 108 20.06 16.04 4.36
C GLY A 108 20.48 14.59 4.51
N SER A 109 19.66 13.78 5.18
CA SER A 109 19.77 12.32 5.13
C SER A 109 20.06 11.86 3.70
N PRO A 110 20.94 10.88 3.47
CA PRO A 110 21.23 10.43 2.10
C PRO A 110 19.90 10.02 1.45
N LEU A 111 19.48 10.77 0.42
CA LEU A 111 18.37 10.38 -0.44
C LEU A 111 18.60 8.91 -0.80
N SER A 112 17.61 8.05 -0.55
CA SER A 112 17.73 6.61 -0.75
C SER A 112 18.37 6.33 -2.12
N GLU A 113 19.60 5.83 -2.10
CA GLU A 113 20.34 5.49 -3.32
C GLU A 113 19.61 4.33 -3.99
N PHE A 114 19.25 4.48 -5.27
CA PHE A 114 18.46 3.48 -6.00
C PHE A 114 19.24 2.16 -6.07
N ARG A 115 18.69 1.07 -5.52
CA ARG A 115 19.41 -0.19 -5.33
C ARG A 115 19.01 -1.26 -6.35
N ARG A 116 19.94 -2.18 -6.59
CA ARG A 116 19.71 -3.40 -7.36
C ARG A 116 18.79 -4.36 -6.61
N CYS A 117 18.17 -5.29 -7.34
CA CYS A 117 17.30 -6.33 -6.80
C CYS A 117 17.98 -7.70 -6.89
N PRO A 118 19.05 -7.98 -6.09
CA PRO A 118 19.91 -9.14 -6.30
C PRO A 118 19.20 -10.49 -6.12
N PHE A 119 18.17 -10.55 -5.29
CA PHE A 119 17.37 -11.75 -5.10
C PHE A 119 16.70 -12.19 -6.41
N TRP A 120 15.86 -11.32 -7.00
CA TRP A 120 15.16 -11.62 -8.25
C TRP A 120 16.12 -11.76 -9.44
N GLU A 121 17.19 -10.96 -9.48
CA GLU A 121 18.24 -11.09 -10.50
C GLU A 121 18.87 -12.49 -10.49
N GLN A 122 19.21 -13.01 -9.30
CA GLN A 122 19.80 -14.35 -9.15
C GLN A 122 18.79 -15.46 -9.43
N GLU A 123 17.57 -15.35 -8.92
CA GLU A 123 16.53 -16.37 -9.13
C GLU A 123 16.18 -16.53 -10.60
N LEU A 124 16.03 -15.41 -11.32
CA LEU A 124 15.80 -15.43 -12.76
C LEU A 124 17.01 -15.95 -13.53
N ALA A 125 18.22 -15.59 -13.12
CA ALA A 125 19.44 -16.06 -13.78
C ALA A 125 19.71 -17.56 -13.57
N LYS A 126 19.11 -18.20 -12.55
CA LYS A 126 19.13 -19.67 -12.36
C LYS A 126 18.13 -20.37 -13.28
N LYS A 127 16.93 -19.79 -13.44
CA LYS A 127 15.83 -20.39 -14.23
C LYS A 127 15.99 -20.16 -15.74
N TYR A 128 16.59 -19.05 -16.12
CA TYR A 128 16.73 -18.59 -17.51
C TYR A 128 18.20 -18.31 -17.85
N SER A 129 18.46 -17.80 -19.05
CA SER A 129 19.82 -17.44 -19.47
C SER A 129 20.39 -16.32 -18.60
N TYR A 130 21.44 -16.62 -17.83
CA TYR A 130 22.16 -15.64 -16.99
C TYR A 130 22.51 -14.35 -17.75
N LYS A 131 23.06 -14.48 -18.97
CA LYS A 131 23.49 -13.34 -19.78
C LYS A 131 22.31 -12.44 -20.17
N MET A 132 21.17 -13.06 -20.50
CA MET A 132 19.96 -12.33 -20.89
C MET A 132 19.32 -11.63 -19.70
N MET A 133 19.22 -12.31 -18.54
CA MET A 133 18.61 -11.75 -17.34
C MET A 133 19.47 -10.66 -16.71
N ALA A 134 20.80 -10.83 -16.69
CA ALA A 134 21.72 -9.79 -16.24
C ALA A 134 21.61 -8.53 -17.12
N PHE A 135 21.59 -8.70 -18.45
CA PHE A 135 21.39 -7.60 -19.38
C PHE A 135 20.04 -6.88 -19.15
N LEU A 136 18.94 -7.63 -19.02
CA LEU A 136 17.63 -7.04 -18.77
C LEU A 136 17.58 -6.27 -17.44
N ALA A 137 18.18 -6.81 -16.38
CA ALA A 137 18.26 -6.14 -15.09
C ALA A 137 19.13 -4.88 -15.15
N ASP A 138 20.25 -4.91 -15.90
CA ASP A 138 21.11 -3.76 -16.14
C ASP A 138 20.36 -2.64 -16.86
N GLU A 139 19.73 -2.95 -17.98
CA GLU A 139 18.97 -1.99 -18.78
C GLU A 139 17.84 -1.37 -17.96
N TYR A 140 17.06 -2.19 -17.24
CA TYR A 140 15.95 -1.71 -16.44
C TYR A 140 16.42 -0.86 -15.25
N TYR A 141 17.52 -1.24 -14.60
CA TYR A 141 18.13 -0.46 -13.53
C TYR A 141 18.58 0.92 -14.02
N ASN A 142 19.30 0.97 -15.14
CA ASN A 142 19.77 2.23 -15.73
C ASN A 142 18.60 3.13 -16.12
N TYR A 143 17.57 2.57 -16.74
CA TYR A 143 16.32 3.26 -17.06
C TYR A 143 15.67 3.90 -15.83
N CYS A 144 15.54 3.17 -14.72
CA CYS A 144 14.99 3.73 -13.48
C CYS A 144 15.88 4.85 -12.91
N GLN A 145 17.21 4.69 -12.96
CA GLN A 145 18.13 5.73 -12.51
C GLN A 145 18.01 7.02 -13.33
N GLU A 146 17.90 6.91 -14.65
CA GLU A 146 17.75 8.07 -15.54
C GLU A 146 16.46 8.84 -15.27
N ILE A 147 15.34 8.13 -15.08
CA ILE A 147 14.07 8.76 -14.67
C ILE A 147 14.27 9.52 -13.36
N LEU A 148 14.82 8.86 -12.34
CA LEU A 148 15.01 9.46 -11.03
C LEU A 148 15.93 10.68 -11.10
N GLN A 149 16.95 10.65 -11.94
CA GLN A 149 17.85 11.78 -12.14
C GLN A 149 17.16 12.96 -12.82
N ASN A 150 16.29 12.72 -13.81
CA ASN A 150 15.51 13.80 -14.44
C ASN A 150 14.53 14.43 -13.45
N VAL A 151 13.91 13.62 -12.58
CA VAL A 151 13.03 14.12 -11.51
C VAL A 151 13.83 14.96 -10.50
N ARG A 152 15.05 14.54 -10.11
CA ARG A 152 15.96 15.34 -9.26
C ARG A 152 16.35 16.67 -9.90
N ASN A 153 16.54 16.67 -11.22
CA ASN A 153 16.84 17.87 -11.99
C ASN A 153 15.61 18.76 -12.24
N GLN A 154 14.41 18.37 -11.77
CA GLN A 154 13.13 19.04 -12.02
C GLN A 154 12.71 19.05 -13.50
N GLU A 155 13.28 18.16 -14.32
CA GLU A 155 12.98 18.02 -15.74
C GLU A 155 11.81 17.05 -15.96
N LEU A 156 10.67 17.34 -15.33
CA LEU A 156 9.54 16.41 -15.21
C LEU A 156 8.91 16.00 -16.57
N GLU A 157 8.89 16.90 -17.54
CA GLU A 157 8.32 16.61 -18.87
C GLU A 157 9.25 15.70 -19.71
N ARG A 158 10.57 15.70 -19.46
CA ARG A 158 11.51 14.81 -20.18
C ARG A 158 11.33 13.34 -19.81
N VAL A 159 10.64 13.06 -18.70
CA VAL A 159 10.34 11.69 -18.28
C VAL A 159 9.48 10.98 -19.32
N GLU A 160 8.57 11.66 -20.03
CA GLU A 160 7.77 11.07 -21.10
C GLU A 160 8.65 10.46 -22.21
N ASP A 161 9.65 11.20 -22.66
CA ASP A 161 10.58 10.78 -23.70
C ASP A 161 11.41 9.57 -23.24
N LEU A 162 11.83 9.54 -21.98
CA LEU A 162 12.58 8.41 -21.40
C LEU A 162 11.73 7.15 -21.30
N LEU A 163 10.49 7.27 -20.81
CA LEU A 163 9.53 6.16 -20.80
C LEU A 163 9.38 5.61 -22.22
N THR A 164 9.04 6.48 -23.17
CA THR A 164 8.74 6.09 -24.55
C THR A 164 9.95 5.47 -25.26
N SER A 165 11.14 6.07 -25.10
CA SER A 165 12.37 5.61 -25.76
C SER A 165 12.83 4.25 -25.21
N PHE A 166 12.82 4.06 -23.89
CA PHE A 166 13.21 2.80 -23.28
C PHE A 166 12.33 1.66 -23.79
N TRP A 167 11.01 1.76 -23.62
CA TRP A 167 10.11 0.67 -23.99
C TRP A 167 10.21 0.36 -25.49
N LYS A 168 10.26 1.37 -26.36
CA LYS A 168 10.42 1.16 -27.82
C LYS A 168 11.77 0.57 -28.23
N SER A 169 12.81 0.71 -27.42
CA SER A 169 14.15 0.21 -27.74
C SER A 169 14.34 -1.30 -27.48
N LEU A 170 13.41 -1.92 -26.74
CA LEU A 170 13.53 -3.31 -26.33
C LEU A 170 13.40 -4.26 -27.51
N GLN A 171 14.32 -5.23 -27.59
CA GLN A 171 14.32 -6.25 -28.64
C GLN A 171 13.20 -7.28 -28.42
N GLN A 172 12.71 -7.88 -29.51
CA GLN A 172 11.59 -8.84 -29.50
C GLN A 172 11.79 -9.99 -28.49
N ASP A 173 13.01 -10.55 -28.41
CA ASP A 173 13.34 -11.63 -27.48
C ASP A 173 13.19 -11.19 -26.01
N THR A 174 13.49 -9.92 -25.72
CA THR A 174 13.32 -9.32 -24.39
C THR A 174 11.85 -9.08 -24.09
N VAL A 175 11.08 -8.63 -25.07
CA VAL A 175 9.62 -8.44 -24.94
C VAL A 175 8.93 -9.77 -24.62
N MET A 176 9.36 -10.89 -25.22
CA MET A 176 8.79 -12.21 -24.92
C MET A 176 8.95 -12.60 -23.45
N LEU A 177 10.09 -12.28 -22.83
CA LEU A 177 10.35 -12.55 -21.40
C LEU A 177 9.36 -11.82 -20.47
N MET A 178 8.78 -10.71 -20.90
CA MET A 178 7.81 -9.94 -20.11
C MET A 178 6.43 -10.62 -20.01
N SER A 179 6.24 -11.73 -20.70
CA SER A 179 5.10 -12.62 -20.51
C SER A 179 5.28 -13.55 -19.30
N LEU A 180 6.48 -13.57 -18.70
CA LEU A 180 6.80 -14.43 -17.56
C LEU A 180 6.48 -13.71 -16.23
N PRO A 181 5.79 -14.36 -15.30
CA PRO A 181 5.47 -13.79 -13.98
C PRO A 181 6.72 -13.35 -13.20
N ASP A 182 7.77 -14.18 -13.20
CA ASP A 182 9.00 -13.90 -12.46
C ASP A 182 9.70 -12.62 -12.96
N VAL A 183 9.63 -12.34 -14.28
CA VAL A 183 10.19 -11.10 -14.87
C VAL A 183 9.36 -9.89 -14.47
N CYS A 184 8.04 -10.02 -14.41
CA CYS A 184 7.17 -8.97 -13.89
C CYS A 184 7.46 -8.68 -12.40
N GLN A 185 7.84 -9.70 -11.61
CA GLN A 185 8.24 -9.51 -10.21
C GLN A 185 9.57 -8.76 -10.07
N LEU A 186 10.56 -9.05 -10.92
CA LEU A 186 11.79 -8.24 -10.99
C LEU A 186 11.48 -6.78 -11.29
N PHE A 187 10.63 -6.53 -12.30
CA PHE A 187 10.21 -5.18 -12.64
C PHE A 187 9.45 -4.49 -11.52
N LYS A 188 8.55 -5.20 -10.82
CA LYS A 188 7.87 -4.70 -9.63
C LYS A 188 8.88 -4.25 -8.56
N CYS A 189 9.90 -5.06 -8.26
CA CYS A 189 10.95 -4.72 -7.30
C CYS A 189 11.65 -3.39 -7.63
N TYR A 190 11.92 -3.15 -8.91
CA TYR A 190 12.51 -1.90 -9.37
C TYR A 190 11.52 -0.73 -9.37
N ASP A 191 10.28 -0.96 -9.80
CA ASP A 191 9.24 0.07 -9.86
C ASP A 191 8.90 0.62 -8.49
N VAL A 192 8.75 -0.25 -7.49
CA VAL A 192 8.49 0.16 -6.10
C VAL A 192 9.58 1.10 -5.60
N GLN A 193 10.85 0.75 -5.85
CA GLN A 193 11.98 1.60 -5.50
C GLN A 193 12.00 2.92 -6.29
N LEU A 194 11.70 2.87 -7.58
CA LEU A 194 11.68 4.06 -8.44
C LEU A 194 10.63 5.04 -7.95
N TYR A 195 9.41 4.54 -7.71
CA TYR A 195 8.30 5.35 -7.26
C TYR A 195 8.52 5.92 -5.87
N LYS A 196 9.08 5.15 -4.92
CA LYS A 196 9.50 5.68 -3.61
C LYS A 196 10.56 6.77 -3.78
N GLY A 197 11.57 6.54 -4.62
CA GLY A 197 12.59 7.55 -4.93
C GLY A 197 12.03 8.83 -5.53
N ILE A 198 11.08 8.73 -6.47
CA ILE A 198 10.38 9.89 -7.05
C ILE A 198 9.59 10.63 -5.97
N GLU A 199 8.87 9.91 -5.12
CA GLU A 199 8.13 10.52 -4.00
C GLU A 199 9.05 11.29 -3.05
N ASP A 200 10.19 10.70 -2.67
CA ASP A 200 11.16 11.32 -1.77
C ASP A 200 11.83 12.55 -2.38
N VAL A 201 12.12 12.51 -3.68
CA VAL A 201 12.67 13.69 -4.39
C VAL A 201 11.65 14.81 -4.47
N LEU A 202 10.40 14.50 -4.82
CA LEU A 202 9.38 15.51 -5.02
C LEU A 202 8.85 16.10 -3.71
N LEU A 203 8.84 15.30 -2.63
CA LEU A 203 8.12 15.57 -1.39
C LEU A 203 8.87 15.01 -0.13
N HIS A 204 10.19 15.21 -0.03
CA HIS A 204 11.05 14.72 1.06
C HIS A 204 10.54 15.04 2.47
N ASP A 205 10.15 16.30 2.71
CA ASP A 205 9.37 16.70 3.88
C ASP A 205 8.09 17.41 3.42
N PHE A 206 7.12 16.60 3.01
CA PHE A 206 5.83 17.10 2.51
C PHE A 206 5.02 17.86 3.57
N LEU A 207 5.38 17.73 4.85
CA LEU A 207 4.75 18.49 5.92
C LEU A 207 5.34 19.89 6.04
N GLU A 208 6.44 20.25 5.39
CA GLU A 208 6.96 21.62 5.36
C GLU A 208 6.14 22.59 4.50
N ASP A 209 6.56 23.85 4.42
CA ASP A 209 5.86 24.91 3.68
C ASP A 209 6.07 24.80 2.15
N VAL A 210 5.35 23.86 1.55
CA VAL A 210 5.33 23.67 0.09
C VAL A 210 4.33 24.64 -0.57
N SER A 211 4.65 25.16 -1.75
CA SER A 211 3.74 26.05 -2.48
C SER A 211 2.57 25.26 -3.07
N ILE A 212 1.35 25.85 -3.05
CA ILE A 212 0.15 25.20 -3.61
C ILE A 212 0.32 24.95 -5.11
N GLN A 213 1.02 25.85 -5.81
CA GLN A 213 1.29 25.70 -7.24
C GLN A 213 2.17 24.49 -7.51
N TYR A 214 3.25 24.31 -6.75
CA TYR A 214 4.11 23.13 -6.87
C TYR A 214 3.35 21.84 -6.55
N LEU A 215 2.53 21.82 -5.49
CA LEU A 215 1.68 20.65 -5.18
C LEU A 215 0.72 20.30 -6.33
N LYS A 216 0.19 21.30 -7.06
CA LYS A 216 -0.61 21.06 -8.27
C LYS A 216 0.22 20.45 -9.39
N CYS A 217 1.45 20.94 -9.61
CA CYS A 217 2.36 20.35 -10.59
C CYS A 217 2.68 18.89 -10.29
N VAL A 218 3.05 18.57 -9.05
CA VAL A 218 3.38 17.21 -8.62
C VAL A 218 2.19 16.26 -8.85
N ARG A 219 0.96 16.73 -8.57
CA ARG A 219 -0.27 15.98 -8.87
C ARG A 219 -0.48 15.79 -10.36
N LEU A 220 -0.24 16.81 -11.18
CA LEU A 220 -0.36 16.70 -12.63
C LEU A 220 0.68 15.73 -13.19
N PHE A 221 1.94 15.85 -12.77
CA PHE A 221 3.03 14.95 -13.10
C PHE A 221 2.68 13.49 -12.82
N SER A 222 2.18 13.15 -11.63
CA SER A 222 1.78 11.75 -11.33
C SER A 222 0.71 11.21 -12.29
N LYS A 223 -0.27 12.03 -12.68
CA LYS A 223 -1.31 11.63 -13.63
C LYS A 223 -0.74 11.44 -15.03
N LYS A 224 0.09 12.37 -15.48
CA LYS A 224 0.80 12.31 -16.76
C LYS A 224 1.73 11.09 -16.79
N PHE A 225 2.52 10.85 -15.75
CA PHE A 225 3.40 9.68 -15.62
C PHE A 225 2.67 8.36 -15.84
N LYS A 226 1.50 8.17 -15.20
CA LYS A 226 0.67 6.99 -15.43
C LYS A 226 0.23 6.86 -16.88
N LEU A 227 -0.20 7.96 -17.51
CA LEU A 227 -0.63 7.96 -18.90
C LEU A 227 0.53 7.64 -19.86
N TRP A 228 1.67 8.32 -19.68
CA TRP A 228 2.87 8.10 -20.47
C TRP A 228 3.36 6.66 -20.40
N LEU A 229 3.38 6.07 -19.20
CA LEU A 229 3.77 4.67 -19.02
C LEU A 229 2.82 3.72 -19.76
N LEU A 230 1.50 3.95 -19.67
CA LEU A 230 0.52 3.09 -20.36
C LEU A 230 0.64 3.20 -21.88
N ASN A 231 0.86 4.41 -22.41
CA ASN A 231 1.09 4.62 -23.83
C ASN A 231 2.39 3.96 -24.29
N ALA A 232 3.46 4.03 -23.49
CA ALA A 232 4.74 3.40 -23.82
C ALA A 232 4.67 1.86 -23.83
N LEU A 233 3.74 1.29 -23.07
CA LEU A 233 3.48 -0.15 -22.98
C LEU A 233 2.46 -0.66 -24.00
N GLU A 234 1.95 0.18 -24.89
CA GLU A 234 1.02 -0.26 -25.93
C GLU A 234 1.68 -1.31 -26.83
N GLY A 235 1.02 -2.46 -27.00
CA GLY A 235 1.54 -3.59 -27.78
C GLY A 235 2.44 -4.57 -27.01
N PHE A 236 2.75 -4.33 -25.73
CA PHE A 236 3.49 -5.27 -24.88
C PHE A 236 2.60 -6.39 -24.34
N PRO A 237 3.16 -7.50 -23.82
CA PRO A 237 2.37 -8.56 -23.18
C PRO A 237 1.44 -8.03 -22.08
N THR A 238 0.23 -8.59 -21.99
CA THR A 238 -0.80 -8.13 -21.04
C THR A 238 -0.37 -8.25 -19.58
N LEU A 239 0.44 -9.27 -19.25
CA LEU A 239 0.92 -9.50 -17.89
C LEU A 239 1.76 -8.32 -17.36
N VAL A 240 2.73 -7.83 -18.15
CA VAL A 240 3.54 -6.67 -17.76
C VAL A 240 2.70 -5.40 -17.72
N GLN A 241 1.74 -5.21 -18.64
CA GLN A 241 0.84 -4.05 -18.60
C GLN A 241 0.02 -4.02 -17.30
N ILE A 242 -0.55 -5.15 -16.89
CA ILE A 242 -1.34 -5.26 -15.65
C ILE A 242 -0.45 -5.02 -14.42
N SER A 243 0.73 -5.64 -14.38
CA SER A 243 1.70 -5.47 -13.30
C SER A 243 2.10 -4.00 -13.14
N LYS A 244 2.51 -3.34 -14.23
CA LYS A 244 2.88 -1.90 -14.25
C LYS A 244 1.72 -1.01 -13.85
N LEU A 245 0.52 -1.28 -14.36
CA LEU A 245 -0.69 -0.51 -14.06
C LEU A 245 -1.04 -0.58 -12.56
N LYS A 246 -0.87 -1.75 -11.92
CA LYS A 246 -1.09 -1.92 -10.48
C LYS A 246 -0.15 -1.00 -9.70
N GLU A 247 1.16 -1.12 -9.93
CA GLU A 247 2.17 -0.39 -9.17
C GLU A 247 2.12 1.12 -9.39
N VAL A 248 1.97 1.57 -10.65
CA VAL A 248 1.85 3.01 -10.94
C VAL A 248 0.57 3.61 -10.34
N THR A 249 -0.50 2.81 -10.22
CA THR A 249 -1.74 3.29 -9.59
C THR A 249 -1.56 3.49 -8.08
N VAL A 250 -0.81 2.62 -7.40
CA VAL A 250 -0.44 2.81 -5.99
C VAL A 250 0.39 4.08 -5.83
N PHE A 251 1.43 4.26 -6.65
CA PHE A 251 2.25 5.47 -6.68
C PHE A 251 1.42 6.76 -6.83
N VAL A 252 0.51 6.82 -7.81
CA VAL A 252 -0.35 8.00 -8.03
C VAL A 252 -1.22 8.28 -6.81
N LYS A 253 -1.78 7.24 -6.16
CA LYS A 253 -2.57 7.39 -4.95
C LYS A 253 -1.73 7.92 -3.78
N ARG A 254 -0.53 7.37 -3.56
CA ARG A 254 0.42 7.83 -2.53
C ARG A 254 0.79 9.30 -2.69
N LEU A 255 1.21 9.69 -3.89
CA LEU A 255 1.59 11.08 -4.16
C LEU A 255 0.40 12.05 -4.05
N ARG A 256 -0.80 11.63 -4.48
CA ARG A 256 -2.03 12.42 -4.27
C ARG A 256 -2.34 12.62 -2.79
N ARG A 257 -2.17 11.60 -1.96
CA ARG A 257 -2.38 11.65 -0.51
C ARG A 257 -1.38 12.60 0.16
N LYS A 258 -0.08 12.44 -0.13
CA LYS A 258 0.98 13.33 0.37
C LYS A 258 0.74 14.80 -0.01
N THR A 259 0.38 15.08 -1.27
CA THR A 259 0.10 16.46 -1.72
C THR A 259 -1.16 17.07 -1.09
N TYR A 260 -2.22 16.28 -0.87
CA TYR A 260 -3.40 16.76 -0.15
C TYR A 260 -3.09 17.08 1.31
N LEU A 261 -2.37 16.17 1.98
CA LEU A 261 -1.94 16.32 3.35
C LEU A 261 -1.01 17.54 3.54
N SER A 262 -0.10 17.78 2.60
CA SER A 262 0.77 18.98 2.56
C SER A 262 -0.05 20.27 2.56
N ASN A 263 -1.09 20.33 1.72
CA ASN A 263 -1.97 21.49 1.61
C ASN A 263 -2.81 21.70 2.89
N MET A 264 -3.29 20.60 3.49
CA MET A 264 -4.01 20.65 4.77
C MET A 264 -3.10 21.13 5.90
N ALA A 265 -1.86 20.62 5.96
CA ALA A 265 -0.85 20.99 6.95
C ALA A 265 -0.53 22.49 6.89
N LYS A 266 -0.33 23.04 5.67
CA LYS A 266 -0.15 24.48 5.46
C LYS A 266 -1.33 25.29 6.00
N THR A 267 -2.55 24.86 5.70
CA THR A 267 -3.76 25.57 6.14
C THR A 267 -3.93 25.50 7.67
N MET A 268 -3.67 24.33 8.26
CA MET A 268 -3.76 24.13 9.71
C MET A 268 -2.70 24.91 10.48
N ARG A 269 -1.46 25.02 9.95
CA ARG A 269 -0.43 25.89 10.54
C ARG A 269 -0.89 27.34 10.70
N MET A 270 -1.65 27.88 9.74
CA MET A 270 -2.21 29.23 9.85
C MET A 270 -3.23 29.34 11.00
N VAL A 271 -4.01 28.28 11.25
CA VAL A 271 -4.94 28.21 12.38
C VAL A 271 -4.18 28.14 13.70
N LEU A 272 -3.18 27.25 13.81
CA LEU A 272 -2.38 27.03 15.03
C LEU A 272 -1.59 28.28 15.44
N LYS A 273 -1.14 29.10 14.49
CA LYS A 273 -0.47 30.39 14.77
C LYS A 273 -1.40 31.46 15.34
N ASN A 274 -2.73 31.30 15.26
CA ASN A 274 -3.69 32.26 15.76
C ASN A 274 -4.24 31.83 17.14
N ASN A 275 -3.61 32.33 18.21
CA ASN A 275 -3.96 31.99 19.59
C ASN A 275 -5.45 32.20 19.92
N LYS A 276 -6.09 33.24 19.36
CA LYS A 276 -7.53 33.47 19.58
C LYS A 276 -8.36 32.32 19.00
N ARG A 277 -8.09 31.92 17.76
CA ARG A 277 -8.80 30.81 17.10
C ARG A 277 -8.57 29.48 17.83
N VAL A 278 -7.32 29.22 18.23
CA VAL A 278 -6.95 27.99 18.94
C VAL A 278 -7.64 27.90 20.30
N ASN A 279 -7.69 28.99 21.07
CA ASN A 279 -8.33 28.99 22.38
C ASN A 279 -9.85 28.79 22.28
N VAL A 280 -10.52 29.45 21.32
CA VAL A 280 -11.96 29.22 21.08
C VAL A 280 -12.21 27.77 20.65
N LEU A 281 -11.41 27.24 19.73
CA LEU A 281 -11.49 25.84 19.31
C LEU A 281 -11.34 24.87 20.47
N LYS A 282 -10.35 25.08 21.34
CA LYS A 282 -10.12 24.23 22.52
C LYS A 282 -11.30 24.27 23.48
N SER A 283 -11.81 25.46 23.80
CA SER A 283 -12.96 25.63 24.69
C SER A 283 -14.22 24.98 24.13
N ASP A 284 -14.52 25.16 22.85
CA ASP A 284 -15.69 24.55 22.20
C ASP A 284 -15.58 23.03 22.15
N LEU A 285 -14.39 22.49 21.87
CA LEU A 285 -14.14 21.05 21.90
C LEU A 285 -14.36 20.47 23.31
N HIS A 286 -13.82 21.10 24.35
CA HIS A 286 -14.06 20.67 25.72
C HIS A 286 -15.55 20.73 26.09
N ALA A 287 -16.27 21.78 25.67
CA ALA A 287 -17.70 21.90 25.92
C ALA A 287 -18.48 20.74 25.27
N ILE A 288 -18.22 20.44 24.00
CA ILE A 288 -18.90 19.35 23.28
C ILE A 288 -18.61 17.99 23.88
N ILE A 289 -17.35 17.75 24.24
CA ILE A 289 -16.91 16.49 24.84
C ILE A 289 -17.56 16.30 26.22
N ASN A 290 -17.56 17.33 27.05
CA ASN A 290 -18.11 17.26 28.40
C ASN A 290 -19.66 17.25 28.44
N GLN A 291 -20.32 17.70 27.37
CA GLN A 291 -21.78 17.80 27.30
C GLN A 291 -22.47 16.46 26.97
N GLY A 292 -21.73 15.35 26.90
CA GLY A 292 -22.30 14.01 26.66
C GLY A 292 -22.88 13.84 25.25
N ALA A 293 -22.60 14.75 24.31
CA ALA A 293 -23.06 14.67 22.92
C ALA A 293 -22.51 13.43 22.17
N LEU A 294 -21.50 12.77 22.75
CA LEU A 294 -20.88 11.54 22.28
C LEU A 294 -21.52 10.26 22.88
N ASP A 295 -22.39 10.38 23.90
CA ASP A 295 -23.00 9.25 24.63
C ASP A 295 -24.23 8.62 23.92
N THR A 296 -24.38 8.82 22.61
CA THR A 296 -25.50 8.25 21.83
C THR A 296 -25.48 6.71 21.70
N SER A 297 -24.53 6.00 22.31
CA SER A 297 -24.47 4.53 22.28
C SER A 297 -25.37 3.81 23.30
N LYS A 298 -26.01 4.50 24.25
CA LYS A 298 -26.84 3.85 25.30
C LYS A 298 -28.23 3.35 24.85
N LYS A 299 -28.54 3.33 23.54
CA LYS A 299 -29.86 2.89 23.00
C LYS A 299 -29.80 1.68 22.07
N ALA A 300 -28.81 0.80 22.20
CA ALA A 300 -28.92 -0.57 21.73
C ALA A 300 -29.30 -1.47 22.91
N PRO A 301 -30.28 -2.40 22.80
CA PRO A 301 -30.65 -3.27 23.92
C PRO A 301 -29.45 -4.12 24.32
N LEU A 302 -29.12 -4.07 25.61
CA LEU A 302 -28.06 -4.83 26.24
C LEU A 302 -28.36 -6.33 26.14
N SER A 303 -27.84 -6.99 25.12
CA SER A 303 -27.68 -8.44 25.10
C SER A 303 -26.20 -8.78 25.00
N ASN A 304 -25.66 -9.26 26.13
CA ASN A 304 -24.31 -9.73 26.43
C ASN A 304 -23.23 -8.67 26.77
N PRO A 305 -22.73 -8.64 28.02
CA PRO A 305 -21.53 -7.91 28.39
C PRO A 305 -20.31 -8.71 27.93
N CYS A 306 -19.86 -8.50 26.69
CA CYS A 306 -18.50 -8.86 26.28
C CYS A 306 -17.66 -7.58 26.28
N SER A 307 -16.77 -7.45 27.27
CA SER A 307 -16.05 -6.24 27.68
C SER A 307 -14.93 -5.77 26.74
N THR A 308 -15.03 -6.04 25.43
CA THR A 308 -14.04 -5.60 24.42
C THR A 308 -14.49 -4.37 23.65
N ALA A 309 -15.78 -4.24 23.33
CA ALA A 309 -16.32 -3.12 22.54
C ALA A 309 -16.28 -1.76 23.28
N ASP A 310 -16.45 -1.76 24.61
CA ASP A 310 -16.40 -0.53 25.42
C ASP A 310 -14.98 0.00 25.63
N LEU A 311 -13.97 -0.90 25.62
CA LEU A 311 -12.55 -0.54 25.70
C LEU A 311 -12.06 0.07 24.38
N GLU A 312 -12.65 -0.37 23.26
CA GLU A 312 -12.30 0.07 21.92
C GLU A 312 -12.60 1.57 21.70
N MET A 313 -13.85 2.04 21.84
CA MET A 313 -14.22 3.46 21.63
C MET A 313 -13.41 4.43 22.51
N HIS A 314 -12.90 3.96 23.64
CA HIS A 314 -12.07 4.73 24.55
C HIS A 314 -10.73 5.15 23.91
N THR A 315 -10.16 4.34 23.01
CA THR A 315 -8.84 4.59 22.41
C THR A 315 -8.84 5.79 21.45
N GLU A 316 -9.84 5.92 20.56
CA GLU A 316 -9.97 7.09 19.69
C GLU A 316 -10.23 8.36 20.49
N MET A 317 -11.05 8.25 21.54
CA MET A 317 -11.37 9.37 22.41
C MET A 317 -10.14 9.83 23.21
N GLN A 318 -9.32 8.91 23.70
CA GLN A 318 -8.02 9.20 24.31
C GLN A 318 -7.08 9.88 23.31
N CYS A 319 -7.05 9.40 22.06
CA CYS A 319 -6.25 10.01 21.00
C CYS A 319 -6.66 11.46 20.74
N LEU A 320 -7.95 11.72 20.56
CA LEU A 320 -8.49 13.07 20.36
C LEU A 320 -8.24 13.95 21.58
N SER A 321 -8.42 13.44 22.79
CA SER A 321 -8.19 14.19 24.04
C SER A 321 -6.71 14.61 24.17
N SER A 322 -5.79 13.74 23.79
CA SER A 322 -4.34 14.03 23.75
C SER A 322 -4.05 15.18 22.78
N LEU A 323 -4.65 15.16 21.59
CA LEU A 323 -4.50 16.23 20.60
C LEU A 323 -5.12 17.56 21.08
N ILE A 324 -6.27 17.52 21.75
CA ILE A 324 -6.93 18.72 22.30
C ILE A 324 -6.07 19.34 23.41
N SER A 325 -5.40 18.51 24.23
CA SER A 325 -4.50 19.00 25.28
C SER A 325 -3.36 19.86 24.72
N LEU A 326 -2.89 19.54 23.51
CA LEU A 326 -1.83 20.26 22.79
C LEU A 326 -2.30 21.60 22.20
N LEU A 327 -3.61 21.80 21.99
CA LEU A 327 -4.13 23.08 21.52
C LEU A 327 -3.78 24.17 22.55
N GLY A 328 -3.14 25.24 22.07
CA GLY A 328 -2.73 26.38 22.89
C GLY A 328 -1.42 26.18 23.67
N THR A 329 -0.85 24.97 23.69
CA THR A 329 0.49 24.71 24.28
C THR A 329 1.58 24.64 23.21
N SER A 330 1.26 24.14 22.00
CA SER A 330 2.16 24.14 20.85
C SER A 330 1.53 24.84 19.65
N THR A 331 2.37 25.50 18.85
CA THR A 331 2.00 26.02 17.52
C THR A 331 2.62 25.18 16.39
N ASP A 332 3.53 24.27 16.73
CA ASP A 332 4.19 23.39 15.78
C ASP A 332 3.28 22.20 15.47
N LEU A 333 2.90 22.08 14.20
CA LEU A 333 2.05 21.02 13.71
C LEU A 333 2.70 19.63 13.85
N SER A 334 4.04 19.56 13.76
CA SER A 334 4.77 18.29 13.88
C SER A 334 4.47 17.60 15.22
N VAL A 335 4.33 18.37 16.30
CA VAL A 335 4.00 17.88 17.65
C VAL A 335 2.63 17.20 17.69
N PHE A 336 1.63 17.76 17.02
CA PHE A 336 0.29 17.17 16.94
C PHE A 336 0.32 15.87 16.14
N LEU A 337 1.00 15.86 14.99
CA LEU A 337 1.07 14.70 14.11
C LEU A 337 1.89 13.56 14.73
N ASN A 338 2.98 13.88 15.43
CA ASN A 338 3.77 12.91 16.20
C ASN A 338 2.99 12.32 17.38
N CYS A 339 2.15 13.11 18.04
CA CYS A 339 1.22 12.62 19.06
C CYS A 339 0.22 11.62 18.45
N LEU A 340 -0.39 11.95 17.30
CA LEU A 340 -1.29 11.05 16.59
C LEU A 340 -0.58 9.77 16.13
N SER A 341 0.64 9.87 15.59
CA SER A 341 1.47 8.73 15.21
C SER A 341 1.78 7.82 16.41
N SER A 342 2.16 8.41 17.55
CA SER A 342 2.42 7.66 18.80
C SER A 342 1.17 6.95 19.31
N ASN A 343 0.00 7.57 19.22
CA ASN A 343 -1.27 6.95 19.58
C ASN A 343 -1.60 5.78 18.65
N LEU A 344 -1.44 5.94 17.33
CA LEU A 344 -1.61 4.83 16.39
C LEU A 344 -0.63 3.69 16.70
N GLN A 345 0.62 4.00 17.04
CA GLN A 345 1.61 3.00 17.43
C GLN A 345 1.11 2.17 18.61
N ALA A 346 0.59 2.81 19.65
CA ALA A 346 0.08 2.14 20.85
C ALA A 346 -1.22 1.35 20.60
N PHE A 347 -2.13 1.87 19.78
CA PHE A 347 -3.49 1.32 19.65
C PHE A 347 -3.68 0.38 18.45
N VAL A 348 -2.83 0.47 17.43
CA VAL A 348 -2.96 -0.31 16.19
C VAL A 348 -1.73 -1.18 15.93
N PHE A 349 -0.53 -0.59 15.94
CA PHE A 349 0.70 -1.30 15.55
C PHE A 349 1.26 -2.24 16.63
N GLN A 350 1.31 -1.81 17.89
CA GLN A 350 1.80 -2.67 18.98
C GLN A 350 0.88 -3.87 19.26
N PRO A 351 -0.46 -3.75 19.18
CA PRO A 351 -1.34 -4.90 19.39
C PRO A 351 -1.34 -5.90 18.23
N SER A 352 -1.02 -5.47 17.00
CA SER A 352 -1.02 -6.38 15.84
C SER A 352 0.15 -7.36 15.88
N ARG A 353 -0.13 -8.66 15.78
CA ARG A 353 0.89 -9.72 15.77
C ARG A 353 1.27 -10.18 14.37
N ASN A 354 0.39 -9.95 13.41
CA ASN A 354 0.57 -10.28 12.01
C ASN A 354 -0.21 -9.28 11.14
N LYS A 355 0.01 -9.36 9.82
CA LYS A 355 -0.58 -8.46 8.83
C LYS A 355 -2.11 -8.48 8.81
N GLU A 356 -2.73 -9.66 8.89
CA GLU A 356 -4.19 -9.76 8.85
C GLU A 356 -4.83 -9.10 10.08
N GLU A 357 -4.22 -9.27 11.26
CA GLU A 357 -4.62 -8.60 12.48
C GLU A 357 -4.38 -7.09 12.40
N PHE A 358 -3.26 -6.64 11.84
CA PHE A 358 -2.99 -5.23 11.58
C PHE A 358 -4.07 -4.61 10.68
N ILE A 359 -4.39 -5.24 9.54
CA ILE A 359 -5.42 -4.75 8.62
C ILE A 359 -6.79 -4.63 9.31
N LYS A 360 -7.15 -5.63 10.14
CA LYS A 360 -8.41 -5.60 10.92
C LYS A 360 -8.43 -4.48 11.95
N LEU A 361 -7.34 -4.32 12.71
CA LEU A 361 -7.22 -3.26 13.73
C LEU A 361 -7.19 -1.86 13.09
N ALA A 362 -6.44 -1.69 12.01
CA ALA A 362 -6.36 -0.46 11.24
C ALA A 362 -7.73 -0.05 10.69
N ALA A 363 -8.47 -0.99 10.08
CA ALA A 363 -9.81 -0.74 9.56
C ALA A 363 -10.81 -0.39 10.68
N SER A 364 -10.75 -1.11 11.81
CA SER A 364 -11.60 -0.85 12.98
C SER A 364 -11.33 0.54 13.56
N PHE A 365 -10.06 0.87 13.81
CA PHE A 365 -9.66 2.18 14.33
C PHE A 365 -10.05 3.30 13.37
N GLN A 366 -9.77 3.16 12.07
CA GLN A 366 -10.10 4.19 11.07
C GLN A 366 -11.61 4.46 11.01
N LEU A 367 -12.45 3.42 11.09
CA LEU A 367 -13.90 3.57 11.11
C LEU A 367 -14.37 4.34 12.34
N ARG A 368 -13.91 3.94 13.53
CA ARG A 368 -14.24 4.60 14.80
C ARG A 368 -13.71 6.03 14.87
N TRP A 369 -12.49 6.26 14.38
CA TRP A 369 -11.87 7.58 14.27
C TRP A 369 -12.70 8.51 13.40
N ASN A 370 -13.08 8.06 12.20
CA ASN A 370 -13.93 8.82 11.30
C ASN A 370 -15.31 9.11 11.93
N PHE A 371 -15.91 8.11 12.58
CA PHE A 371 -17.18 8.29 13.29
C PHE A 371 -17.06 9.34 14.41
N LEU A 372 -16.01 9.28 15.22
CA LEU A 372 -15.74 10.23 16.30
C LEU A 372 -15.59 11.66 15.76
N LEU A 373 -14.68 11.88 14.81
CA LEU A 373 -14.44 13.21 14.26
C LEU A 373 -15.67 13.78 13.55
N THR A 374 -16.42 12.93 12.84
CA THR A 374 -17.69 13.32 12.22
C THR A 374 -18.76 13.66 13.26
N THR A 375 -18.83 12.93 14.37
CA THR A 375 -19.78 13.20 15.47
C THR A 375 -19.47 14.53 16.14
N VAL A 376 -18.20 14.82 16.44
CA VAL A 376 -17.78 16.14 16.94
C VAL A 376 -18.13 17.24 15.94
N SER A 377 -17.92 17.00 14.64
CA SER A 377 -18.30 17.96 13.59
C SER A 377 -19.80 18.25 13.59
N LYS A 378 -20.64 17.22 13.68
CA LYS A 378 -22.10 17.37 13.77
C LYS A 378 -22.50 18.15 15.02
N ALA A 379 -21.90 17.83 16.17
CA ALA A 379 -22.17 18.54 17.43
C ALA A 379 -21.76 20.01 17.35
N MET A 380 -20.61 20.34 16.76
CA MET A 380 -20.19 21.72 16.51
C MET A 380 -21.22 22.51 15.69
N THR A 381 -21.71 21.89 14.62
CA THR A 381 -22.72 22.50 13.74
C THR A 381 -24.05 22.72 14.46
N LEU A 382 -24.54 21.71 15.20
CA LEU A 382 -25.80 21.78 15.95
C LEU A 382 -25.74 22.78 17.10
N CYS A 383 -24.58 22.93 17.74
CA CYS A 383 -24.36 23.92 18.79
C CYS A 383 -23.98 25.31 18.24
N HIS A 384 -23.95 25.50 16.92
CA HIS A 384 -23.57 26.75 16.26
C HIS A 384 -22.24 27.34 16.77
N ARG A 385 -21.21 26.48 16.91
CA ARG A 385 -19.89 26.92 17.43
C ARG A 385 -19.12 27.74 16.41
N ASP A 386 -18.63 28.91 16.85
CA ASP A 386 -17.83 29.83 16.02
C ASP A 386 -16.50 29.21 15.55
N SER A 387 -15.98 28.20 16.28
CA SER A 387 -14.75 27.49 15.93
C SER A 387 -14.93 26.39 14.87
N PHE A 388 -16.15 26.14 14.35
CA PHE A 388 -16.41 25.05 13.41
C PHE A 388 -15.45 25.05 12.21
N GLY A 389 -15.14 26.20 11.62
CA GLY A 389 -14.20 26.28 10.50
C GLY A 389 -12.79 25.82 10.86
N SER A 390 -12.31 26.15 12.06
CA SER A 390 -11.00 25.71 12.56
C SER A 390 -11.00 24.22 12.88
N TRP A 391 -12.09 23.72 13.46
CA TRP A 391 -12.30 22.30 13.70
C TRP A 391 -12.34 21.51 12.39
N HIS A 392 -13.07 21.98 11.38
CA HIS A 392 -13.23 21.29 10.11
C HIS A 392 -11.87 21.08 9.42
N LEU A 393 -11.01 22.10 9.42
CA LEU A 393 -9.64 21.98 8.91
C LEU A 393 -8.81 20.97 9.72
N PHE A 394 -8.96 20.98 11.05
CA PHE A 394 -8.25 20.05 11.91
C PHE A 394 -8.74 18.61 11.72
N HIS A 395 -10.05 18.39 11.71
CA HIS A 395 -10.69 17.11 11.41
C HIS A 395 -10.17 16.54 10.09
N LEU A 396 -10.27 17.29 8.98
CA LEU A 396 -9.82 16.79 7.68
C LEU A 396 -8.33 16.41 7.69
N LEU A 397 -7.48 17.23 8.32
CA LEU A 397 -6.06 16.92 8.49
C LEU A 397 -5.85 15.61 9.26
N LEU A 398 -6.53 15.46 10.41
CA LEU A 398 -6.43 14.29 11.27
C LEU A 398 -6.93 13.01 10.57
N LEU A 399 -8.03 13.10 9.83
CA LEU A 399 -8.58 11.99 9.07
C LEU A 399 -7.57 11.53 8.00
N GLU A 400 -7.07 12.45 7.20
CA GLU A 400 -6.12 12.15 6.13
C GLU A 400 -4.78 11.67 6.63
N TYR A 401 -4.31 12.18 7.77
CA TYR A 401 -3.05 11.73 8.36
C TYR A 401 -3.13 10.29 8.86
N VAL A 402 -4.24 9.91 9.51
CA VAL A 402 -4.47 8.50 9.89
C VAL A 402 -4.54 7.60 8.66
N ILE A 403 -5.30 8.00 7.64
CA ILE A 403 -5.36 7.26 6.36
C ILE A 403 -3.96 7.13 5.76
N HIS A 404 -3.15 8.20 5.81
CA HIS A 404 -1.80 8.17 5.28
C HIS A 404 -0.90 7.18 6.01
N ILE A 405 -0.87 7.19 7.34
CA ILE A 405 -0.04 6.26 8.10
C ILE A 405 -0.46 4.82 7.82
N LEU A 406 -1.75 4.50 8.06
CA LEU A 406 -2.23 3.13 7.97
C LEU A 406 -2.09 2.57 6.56
N GLN A 407 -2.45 3.34 5.54
CA GLN A 407 -2.39 2.88 4.16
C GLN A 407 -0.94 2.77 3.66
N SER A 408 -0.01 3.62 4.10
CA SER A 408 1.41 3.48 3.70
C SER A 408 2.01 2.19 4.26
N CYS A 409 1.65 1.80 5.48
CA CYS A 409 2.09 0.52 6.05
C CYS A 409 1.51 -0.69 5.30
N ILE A 410 0.22 -0.67 4.96
CA ILE A 410 -0.40 -1.75 4.17
C ILE A 410 0.29 -1.86 2.80
N GLU A 411 0.57 -0.72 2.15
CA GLU A 411 1.25 -0.66 0.85
C GLU A 411 2.71 -1.14 0.93
N GLU A 412 3.42 -0.92 2.04
CA GLU A 412 4.80 -1.40 2.25
C GLU A 412 4.86 -2.89 2.59
N GLU A 413 3.90 -3.42 3.35
CA GLU A 413 3.85 -4.85 3.72
C GLU A 413 3.27 -5.75 2.60
N GLU A 414 2.53 -5.20 1.62
CA GLU A 414 2.21 -5.92 0.37
C GLU A 414 3.45 -6.21 -0.49
N ASP A 415 4.54 -5.48 -0.28
CA ASP A 415 5.81 -5.73 -0.96
C ASP A 415 6.60 -6.89 -0.31
N ASP A 416 6.46 -7.09 1.00
CA ASP A 416 7.16 -8.14 1.76
C ASP A 416 6.46 -9.52 1.67
N ASP A 417 5.13 -9.56 1.61
CA ASP A 417 4.36 -10.82 1.51
C ASP A 417 4.55 -11.55 0.18
N ASP A 418 4.77 -10.82 -0.92
CA ASP A 418 5.10 -11.41 -2.23
C ASP A 418 6.47 -12.12 -2.21
N VAL A 419 7.35 -11.73 -1.27
CA VAL A 419 8.64 -12.38 -1.01
C VAL A 419 8.51 -13.49 0.04
N GLY A 420 7.62 -13.32 1.03
CA GLY A 420 7.39 -14.26 2.13
C GLY A 420 6.62 -15.54 1.75
N ASN A 421 5.54 -15.44 0.97
CA ASN A 421 4.72 -16.59 0.55
C ASN A 421 5.48 -17.62 -0.31
N LEU A 422 6.58 -17.23 -0.95
CA LEU A 422 7.36 -18.14 -1.79
C LEU A 422 8.27 -19.09 -0.99
N LYS A 423 8.50 -18.80 0.31
CA LYS A 423 9.35 -19.61 1.18
C LYS A 423 8.62 -20.85 1.74
N GLU A 424 7.29 -20.83 1.77
CA GLU A 424 6.45 -21.96 2.23
C GLU A 424 6.16 -22.99 1.11
N MET A 425 6.54 -22.74 -0.14
CA MET A 425 6.30 -23.64 -1.29
C MET A 425 7.48 -24.55 -1.66
N LEU A 426 8.59 -24.54 -0.91
CA LEU A 426 9.69 -25.48 -1.13
C LEU A 426 9.48 -26.74 -0.29
N PRO A 427 9.21 -27.92 -0.90
CA PRO A 427 9.31 -29.17 -0.16
C PRO A 427 10.78 -29.42 0.20
N ASP A 428 11.04 -29.76 1.47
CA ASP A 428 12.35 -30.17 1.96
C ASP A 428 12.91 -31.32 1.11
N ASP A 429 14.10 -31.12 0.56
CA ASP A 429 14.90 -32.13 -0.13
C ASP A 429 15.11 -33.37 0.76
N GLN A 430 14.39 -34.45 0.47
CA GLN A 430 14.84 -35.80 0.86
C GLN A 430 15.77 -36.35 -0.22
N SER A 431 17.07 -36.21 0.07
CA SER A 431 18.22 -37.03 -0.34
C SER A 431 18.08 -37.96 -1.55
N LEU A 432 18.87 -37.64 -2.57
CA LEU A 432 19.39 -38.49 -3.63
C LEU A 432 19.79 -39.91 -3.15
N VAL A 433 19.19 -40.95 -3.73
CA VAL A 433 19.83 -42.25 -3.93
C VAL A 433 19.62 -42.65 -5.40
N GLN A 434 20.72 -42.99 -6.06
CA GLN A 434 20.84 -43.33 -7.48
C GLN A 434 20.37 -44.76 -7.81
N PRO A 435 20.19 -45.09 -9.11
CA PRO A 435 19.26 -46.11 -9.58
C PRO A 435 19.89 -47.50 -9.72
N ASP A 436 19.07 -48.54 -9.61
CA ASP A 436 19.43 -49.88 -10.06
C ASP A 436 18.28 -50.58 -10.81
N GLN A 437 18.70 -51.53 -11.64
CA GLN A 437 18.12 -51.94 -12.91
C GLN A 437 16.89 -52.86 -12.88
N ALA A 438 16.08 -52.69 -13.94
CA ALA A 438 15.45 -53.70 -14.80
C ALA A 438 14.11 -54.40 -14.40
N THR A 439 13.23 -54.47 -15.42
CA THR A 439 12.55 -55.67 -16.00
C THR A 439 11.00 -55.65 -16.02
N PHE A 440 10.46 -55.36 -17.21
CA PHE A 440 9.27 -55.88 -17.93
C PHE A 440 7.89 -56.22 -17.27
N HIS A 441 6.87 -55.56 -17.87
CA HIS A 441 5.53 -55.98 -18.34
C HIS A 441 4.28 -56.25 -17.42
N PRO A 442 3.05 -55.93 -17.92
CA PRO A 442 1.72 -55.99 -17.25
C PRO A 442 0.97 -57.31 -17.63
N PRO A 443 -0.36 -57.54 -17.46
CA PRO A 443 -1.50 -56.72 -16.96
C PRO A 443 -2.53 -57.47 -16.05
N ASP A 444 -3.66 -56.77 -15.78
CA ASP A 444 -5.04 -57.24 -15.57
C ASP A 444 -5.71 -57.31 -14.18
N SER A 445 -6.90 -56.69 -14.14
CA SER A 445 -8.16 -57.08 -13.46
C SER A 445 -8.68 -56.17 -12.33
N SER A 446 -9.77 -55.47 -12.63
CA SER A 446 -10.82 -54.86 -11.77
C SER A 446 -11.46 -55.88 -10.78
N PRO A 447 -12.41 -55.56 -9.85
CA PRO A 447 -13.26 -54.37 -9.79
C PRO A 447 -13.61 -53.77 -8.40
N ALA A 448 -14.20 -52.57 -8.46
CA ALA A 448 -15.25 -51.98 -7.61
C ALA A 448 -15.17 -52.14 -6.09
N LEU A 449 -15.03 -51.02 -5.37
CA LEU A 449 -15.73 -50.76 -4.11
C LEU A 449 -15.93 -49.24 -3.94
N ALA A 450 -17.19 -48.85 -3.82
CA ALA A 450 -17.64 -47.51 -3.49
C ALA A 450 -17.25 -47.17 -2.05
N TYR A 451 -16.70 -45.97 -1.83
CA TYR A 451 -16.80 -45.28 -0.55
C TYR A 451 -16.80 -43.77 -0.77
N ASP A 452 -17.72 -43.14 -0.04
CA ASP A 452 -18.06 -41.72 -0.03
C ASP A 452 -16.86 -40.81 0.23
N SER A 453 -16.82 -39.67 -0.47
CA SER A 453 -15.97 -38.53 -0.13
C SER A 453 -16.84 -37.29 0.08
N PRO A 454 -16.65 -36.54 1.18
CA PRO A 454 -17.29 -35.23 1.33
C PRO A 454 -16.52 -34.19 0.51
N HIS A 455 -17.25 -33.55 -0.39
CA HIS A 455 -16.78 -32.47 -1.26
C HIS A 455 -16.28 -31.28 -0.43
N MET A 456 -15.06 -30.84 -0.72
CA MET A 456 -14.47 -29.58 -0.26
C MET A 456 -15.04 -28.41 -1.09
N ASP A 457 -15.52 -27.38 -0.41
CA ASP A 457 -15.97 -26.10 -0.99
C ASP A 457 -14.77 -25.30 -1.55
N PRO A 458 -14.82 -24.76 -2.79
CA PRO A 458 -13.89 -23.75 -3.23
C PRO A 458 -14.28 -22.36 -2.73
N HIS A 459 -13.29 -21.68 -2.13
CA HIS A 459 -13.36 -20.33 -1.59
C HIS A 459 -13.99 -19.29 -2.54
N ARG A 460 -15.04 -18.60 -2.08
CA ARG A 460 -15.77 -17.56 -2.80
C ARG A 460 -15.44 -16.16 -2.26
N VAL A 461 -14.79 -15.33 -3.08
CA VAL A 461 -14.57 -13.89 -2.83
C VAL A 461 -15.87 -13.14 -3.14
N MET A 462 -16.49 -12.52 -2.13
CA MET A 462 -17.71 -11.72 -2.28
C MET A 462 -17.40 -10.23 -2.53
N LEU A 463 -17.77 -9.71 -3.70
CA LEU A 463 -17.88 -8.27 -3.94
C LEU A 463 -19.26 -7.78 -3.46
N LYS A 464 -19.33 -6.95 -2.41
CA LYS A 464 -20.59 -6.35 -1.93
C LYS A 464 -20.92 -5.10 -2.75
N HIS A 465 -21.77 -5.23 -3.78
CA HIS A 465 -22.53 -4.10 -4.33
C HIS A 465 -24.00 -4.26 -3.98
N ILE A 466 -24.52 -3.37 -3.13
CA ILE A 466 -25.95 -3.26 -2.81
C ILE A 466 -26.51 -2.17 -3.74
N GLY A 467 -27.11 -2.59 -4.86
CA GLY A 467 -27.96 -1.72 -5.68
C GLY A 467 -29.40 -1.85 -5.22
N GLN A 468 -29.97 -0.81 -4.61
CA GLN A 468 -31.41 -0.72 -4.36
C GLN A 468 -32.10 -0.17 -5.61
N SER A 469 -32.85 -0.99 -6.34
CA SER A 469 -33.87 -0.49 -7.27
C SER A 469 -35.25 -0.57 -6.59
N ARG A 470 -36.01 0.52 -6.64
CA ARG A 470 -37.40 0.57 -6.15
C ARG A 470 -38.32 0.11 -7.28
N CYS A 471 -39.10 -0.95 -7.05
CA CYS A 471 -40.19 -1.38 -7.93
C CYS A 471 -41.55 -0.95 -7.34
N PRO A 472 -42.59 -0.67 -8.16
CA PRO A 472 -43.87 -0.15 -7.67
C PRO A 472 -44.77 -1.24 -7.08
N VAL A 473 -45.42 -0.88 -5.97
CA VAL A 473 -46.67 -1.37 -5.37
C VAL A 473 -47.01 -2.86 -5.60
N GLY A 474 -46.73 -3.70 -4.60
CA GLY A 474 -47.35 -5.03 -4.43
C GLY A 474 -46.44 -6.17 -3.98
N VAL A 475 -45.12 -5.99 -4.02
CA VAL A 475 -44.15 -7.08 -3.75
C VAL A 475 -43.08 -6.62 -2.74
N ASN A 476 -43.49 -6.35 -1.50
CA ASN A 476 -42.57 -5.84 -0.46
C ASN A 476 -41.74 -6.94 0.26
N SER A 477 -41.93 -8.22 -0.06
CA SER A 477 -41.23 -9.31 0.62
C SER A 477 -40.10 -9.96 -0.17
N VAL A 478 -40.00 -9.74 -1.49
CA VAL A 478 -39.03 -10.45 -2.35
C VAL A 478 -37.80 -9.59 -2.62
N PHE A 479 -36.63 -10.10 -2.24
CA PHE A 479 -35.32 -9.48 -2.44
C PHE A 479 -34.53 -10.25 -3.48
N LEU A 480 -33.91 -9.53 -4.42
CA LEU A 480 -33.01 -10.10 -5.41
C LEU A 480 -31.58 -9.65 -5.12
N ARG A 481 -30.66 -10.59 -5.00
CA ARG A 481 -29.23 -10.34 -4.73
C ARG A 481 -28.37 -11.05 -5.77
N VAL A 482 -27.51 -10.29 -6.45
CA VAL A 482 -26.51 -10.88 -7.34
C VAL A 482 -25.39 -11.51 -6.50
N LEU A 483 -25.12 -12.80 -6.74
CA LEU A 483 -24.10 -13.56 -6.03
C LEU A 483 -22.76 -13.62 -6.79
N GLY A 484 -22.76 -13.39 -8.11
CA GLY A 484 -21.55 -13.34 -8.93
C GLY A 484 -21.79 -13.65 -10.40
N PHE A 485 -20.71 -13.66 -11.18
CA PHE A 485 -20.70 -13.99 -12.60
C PHE A 485 -19.97 -15.32 -12.79
N LEU A 486 -20.49 -16.15 -13.68
CA LEU A 486 -19.91 -17.42 -14.10
C LEU A 486 -19.75 -17.40 -15.61
N VAL A 487 -18.85 -18.25 -16.11
CA VAL A 487 -18.78 -18.60 -17.53
C VAL A 487 -19.04 -20.09 -17.58
N ASP A 488 -20.05 -20.49 -18.35
CA ASP A 488 -20.31 -21.89 -18.62
C ASP A 488 -19.12 -22.47 -19.39
N THR A 489 -18.49 -23.52 -18.86
CA THR A 489 -17.27 -24.08 -19.45
C THR A 489 -17.54 -24.89 -20.71
N ASP A 490 -18.78 -25.32 -20.92
CA ASP A 490 -19.17 -26.16 -22.05
C ASP A 490 -19.69 -25.30 -23.21
N THR A 491 -20.38 -24.19 -22.94
CA THR A 491 -20.90 -23.28 -23.98
C THR A 491 -20.12 -21.96 -24.13
N GLY A 492 -19.32 -21.58 -23.13
CA GLY A 492 -18.64 -20.27 -23.08
C GLY A 492 -19.56 -19.11 -22.71
N ASP A 493 -20.83 -19.37 -22.37
CA ASP A 493 -21.81 -18.33 -22.08
C ASP A 493 -21.57 -17.66 -20.73
N LYS A 494 -21.72 -16.33 -20.68
CA LYS A 494 -21.67 -15.57 -19.44
C LYS A 494 -22.99 -15.74 -18.70
N LEU A 495 -22.94 -16.26 -17.48
CA LEU A 495 -24.07 -16.45 -16.58
C LEU A 495 -23.96 -15.52 -15.38
N ILE A 496 -25.08 -14.96 -14.90
CA ILE A 496 -25.16 -14.25 -13.63
C ILE A 496 -25.85 -15.15 -12.61
N GLN A 497 -25.19 -15.41 -11.49
CA GLN A 497 -25.84 -16.05 -10.35
C GLN A 497 -26.61 -15.03 -9.53
N VAL A 498 -27.88 -15.34 -9.30
CA VAL A 498 -28.81 -14.49 -8.55
C VAL A 498 -29.47 -15.31 -7.46
N LEU A 499 -29.65 -14.71 -6.30
CA LEU A 499 -30.42 -15.23 -5.18
C LEU A 499 -31.72 -14.43 -5.08
N LEU A 500 -32.84 -15.12 -5.06
CA LEU A 500 -34.13 -14.56 -4.76
C LEU A 500 -34.55 -15.02 -3.38
N GLU A 501 -34.80 -14.08 -2.46
CA GLU A 501 -35.26 -14.34 -1.11
C GLU A 501 -36.67 -13.79 -0.94
N ASP A 502 -37.65 -14.64 -0.65
CA ASP A 502 -38.98 -14.18 -0.24
C ASP A 502 -39.08 -14.21 1.28
N LYS A 503 -39.09 -13.03 1.90
CA LYS A 503 -39.22 -12.87 3.36
C LYS A 503 -40.58 -13.27 3.89
N ALA A 504 -41.63 -13.35 3.05
CA ALA A 504 -42.95 -13.76 3.51
C ALA A 504 -43.03 -15.27 3.72
N THR A 505 -42.28 -16.04 2.92
CA THR A 505 -42.28 -17.52 2.95
C THR A 505 -40.96 -18.12 3.46
N GLU A 506 -39.98 -17.27 3.82
CA GLU A 506 -38.59 -17.64 4.14
C GLU A 506 -37.91 -18.53 3.07
N SER A 507 -38.39 -18.45 1.83
CA SER A 507 -37.89 -19.28 0.74
C SER A 507 -36.77 -18.57 -0.03
N THR A 508 -35.71 -19.31 -0.33
CA THR A 508 -34.55 -18.81 -1.09
C THR A 508 -34.32 -19.63 -2.35
N PHE A 509 -34.21 -18.97 -3.50
CA PHE A 509 -33.96 -19.60 -4.79
C PHE A 509 -32.67 -19.08 -5.40
N LYS A 510 -31.77 -19.99 -5.76
CA LYS A 510 -30.54 -19.67 -6.48
C LYS A 510 -30.72 -20.00 -7.94
N LEU A 511 -30.46 -19.02 -8.81
CA LEU A 511 -30.65 -19.13 -10.26
C LEU A 511 -29.36 -18.70 -10.97
N SER A 512 -29.04 -19.36 -12.08
CA SER A 512 -27.99 -18.95 -13.01
C SER A 512 -28.66 -18.47 -14.29
N LEU A 513 -28.51 -17.19 -14.63
CA LEU A 513 -29.21 -16.58 -15.75
C LEU A 513 -28.23 -16.17 -16.85
N PRO A 514 -28.44 -16.57 -18.12
CA PRO A 514 -27.59 -16.13 -19.22
C PRO A 514 -27.73 -14.63 -19.48
N VAL A 515 -26.60 -13.96 -19.72
CA VAL A 515 -26.55 -12.54 -20.07
C VAL A 515 -27.15 -12.36 -21.47
N GLY A 516 -28.09 -11.42 -21.61
CA GLY A 516 -28.76 -11.10 -22.88
C GLY A 516 -30.08 -11.83 -23.12
N GLN A 517 -30.58 -12.65 -22.18
CA GLN A 517 -31.85 -13.37 -22.30
C GLN A 517 -32.81 -13.04 -21.16
N GLU A 518 -34.11 -13.26 -21.41
CA GLU A 518 -35.17 -13.18 -20.40
C GLU A 518 -35.37 -14.53 -19.73
N ALA A 519 -35.38 -14.54 -18.40
CA ALA A 519 -35.66 -15.74 -17.61
C ALA A 519 -36.97 -15.60 -16.85
N LEU A 520 -37.90 -16.52 -17.09
CA LEU A 520 -39.14 -16.62 -16.33
C LEU A 520 -38.90 -17.49 -15.08
N VAL A 521 -39.08 -16.90 -13.90
CA VAL A 521 -38.98 -17.56 -12.61
C VAL A 521 -40.37 -17.73 -12.03
N THR A 522 -40.76 -18.97 -11.71
CA THR A 522 -42.01 -19.24 -10.99
C THR A 522 -41.70 -19.65 -9.57
N LEU A 523 -42.25 -18.93 -8.59
CA LEU A 523 -42.13 -19.25 -7.17
C LEU A 523 -43.06 -20.39 -6.77
N LYS A 524 -42.80 -20.98 -5.60
CA LYS A 524 -43.59 -22.08 -5.05
C LYS A 524 -45.04 -21.71 -4.76
N ASP A 525 -45.33 -20.44 -4.54
CA ASP A 525 -46.69 -19.91 -4.36
C ASP A 525 -47.41 -19.59 -5.69
N GLY A 526 -46.77 -19.87 -6.83
CA GLY A 526 -47.32 -19.67 -8.17
C GLY A 526 -47.04 -18.29 -8.78
N GLN A 527 -46.40 -17.37 -8.05
CA GLN A 527 -46.02 -16.06 -8.60
C GLN A 527 -44.95 -16.20 -9.68
N LYS A 528 -45.07 -15.43 -10.76
CA LYS A 528 -44.14 -15.45 -11.90
C LYS A 528 -43.40 -14.11 -12.05
N PHE A 529 -42.10 -14.17 -12.23
CA PHE A 529 -41.21 -13.03 -12.45
C PHE A 529 -40.46 -13.21 -13.76
N VAL A 530 -40.29 -12.13 -14.52
CA VAL A 530 -39.37 -12.13 -15.66
C VAL A 530 -38.13 -11.33 -15.25
N ILE A 531 -36.96 -11.95 -15.35
CA ILE A 531 -35.68 -11.30 -15.09
C ILE A 531 -34.99 -11.11 -16.43
N HIS A 532 -34.81 -9.86 -16.84
CA HIS A 532 -34.07 -9.48 -18.03
C HIS A 532 -32.66 -9.04 -17.64
N VAL A 533 -31.64 -9.67 -18.23
CA VAL A 533 -30.23 -9.36 -17.97
C VAL A 533 -29.64 -8.73 -19.23
N SER A 534 -29.31 -7.43 -19.21
CA SER A 534 -28.69 -6.72 -20.34
C SER A 534 -27.27 -6.27 -20.04
N ASP A 535 -26.38 -6.37 -21.03
CA ASP A 535 -25.10 -5.66 -21.03
C ASP A 535 -25.37 -4.15 -21.24
N VAL A 536 -25.04 -3.33 -20.24
CA VAL A 536 -25.12 -1.86 -20.37
C VAL A 536 -23.72 -1.35 -20.74
N PRO A 537 -23.54 -0.65 -21.88
CA PRO A 537 -22.27 0.00 -22.18
C PRO A 537 -21.99 1.10 -21.15
N GLN A 538 -20.74 1.22 -20.68
CA GLN A 538 -20.30 2.31 -19.80
C GLN A 538 -20.29 3.65 -20.54
N SER A 539 -21.46 4.25 -20.76
CA SER A 539 -21.59 5.68 -21.07
C SER A 539 -23.04 6.12 -20.88
N SER A 540 -23.31 6.82 -19.77
CA SER A 540 -24.12 8.04 -19.69
C SER A 540 -24.73 8.18 -18.28
N GLU A 541 -24.29 9.23 -17.59
CA GLU A 541 -25.19 10.00 -16.73
C GLU A 541 -26.38 10.40 -17.60
N ASN A 542 -27.55 9.78 -17.41
CA ASN A 542 -28.86 10.40 -17.64
C ASN A 542 -29.98 9.49 -17.15
N ILE A 543 -30.76 10.03 -16.21
CA ILE A 543 -32.05 9.53 -15.78
C ILE A 543 -32.99 9.55 -16.99
N PHE A 544 -33.53 8.40 -17.39
CA PHE A 544 -34.70 8.33 -18.27
C PHE A 544 -35.86 7.70 -17.51
N PHE A 545 -36.78 8.55 -17.04
CA PHE A 545 -38.17 8.16 -16.84
C PHE A 545 -38.82 8.04 -18.21
N ARG A 546 -39.42 6.89 -18.52
CA ARG A 546 -40.36 6.75 -19.64
C ARG A 546 -41.67 6.20 -19.09
N GLU A 547 -42.61 7.11 -18.83
CA GLU A 547 -44.03 6.77 -18.75
C GLU A 547 -44.47 6.25 -20.13
N SER A 548 -45.10 5.08 -20.15
CA SER A 548 -45.94 4.66 -21.26
C SER A 548 -47.36 4.51 -20.76
N ASN A 549 -48.14 5.57 -20.90
CA ASN A 549 -49.59 5.46 -20.97
C ASN A 549 -49.95 4.91 -22.35
N ALA A 550 -50.65 3.77 -22.41
CA ALA A 550 -51.67 3.49 -23.42
C ALA A 550 -52.54 2.29 -23.00
N ASN A 551 -53.82 2.62 -22.79
CA ASN A 551 -55.01 1.78 -22.64
C ASN A 551 -55.01 0.43 -23.38
N ILE A 552 -55.57 -0.61 -22.74
CA ILE A 552 -56.92 -1.16 -22.96
C ILE A 552 -57.42 -1.79 -21.65
#